data_AF-A0A960XE40-F1
#
_entry.id   AF-A0A960XE40-F1
#
_cell.length_a   1.000
_cell.length_b   1.000
_cell.length_c   1.000
_cell.angle_alpha   90.00
_cell.angle_beta   90.00
_cell.angle_gamma   90.00
#
_symmetry.space_group_name_H-M   'P 1'
#
loop_
_entity.id
_entity.type
_entity.pdbx_description
1 polymer ?
#
loop_
_entity_poly.entity_id
_entity_poly.type
_entity_poly.pdbx_seq_one_letter_code
_entity_poly.pdbx_strand_id
1 'polypeptide(L)'
;MKRRIALIVLGAHFLVMTIFFFSTPKTTTIALPSIRVSTFTYEPPPPKKTIIAATPPNKAPAVAKKTPAKKPLPPKPKPKPKASDVLAEVKKNLQKIDSASTTKKVEAKTVAYATILMQRLQSSLNLPEEGNVKLELELRADGKVMGVKILQTHSELNARYLEEILPTLSLPNFVGDLQGRKIHIFTLTVCHDN
;
A
#
# COMPACT_ATOMS: atom_id res chain seq x y z
N MET A 1 -25.50 36.47 -68.97
CA MET A 1 -25.54 36.56 -67.49
C MET A 1 -25.92 35.24 -66.80
N LYS A 2 -27.04 34.59 -67.17
CA LYS A 2 -27.55 33.36 -66.50
C LYS A 2 -26.52 32.21 -66.34
N ARG A 3 -25.65 31.98 -67.34
CA ARG A 3 -24.61 30.94 -67.28
C ARG A 3 -23.53 31.18 -66.21
N ARG A 4 -23.23 32.44 -65.88
CA ARG A 4 -22.21 32.78 -64.87
C ARG A 4 -22.72 32.55 -63.45
N ILE A 5 -24.01 32.80 -63.21
CA ILE A 5 -24.67 32.57 -61.92
C ILE A 5 -24.73 31.07 -61.60
N ALA A 6 -25.07 30.23 -62.59
CA ALA A 6 -25.12 28.78 -62.42
C ALA A 6 -23.77 28.17 -62.01
N LEU A 7 -22.65 28.65 -62.58
CA LEU A 7 -21.31 28.17 -62.23
C LEU A 7 -20.89 28.56 -60.81
N ILE A 8 -21.26 29.75 -60.34
CA ILE A 8 -20.96 30.21 -58.98
C ILE A 8 -21.73 29.37 -57.95
N VAL A 9 -23.01 29.09 -58.20
CA VAL A 9 -23.84 28.27 -57.30
C VAL A 9 -23.31 26.84 -57.24
N LEU A 10 -22.91 26.26 -58.37
CA LEU A 10 -22.34 24.91 -58.42
C LEU A 10 -20.99 24.82 -57.69
N GLY A 11 -20.13 25.83 -57.86
CA GLY A 11 -18.85 25.92 -57.14
C GLY A 11 -19.01 26.07 -55.63
N ALA A 12 -19.95 26.91 -55.17
CA ALA A 12 -20.25 27.06 -53.75
C ALA A 12 -20.79 25.76 -53.13
N HIS A 13 -21.64 25.03 -53.86
CA HIS A 13 -22.18 23.76 -53.38
C HIS A 13 -21.10 22.68 -53.26
N PHE A 14 -20.15 22.63 -54.22
CA PHE A 14 -19.02 21.73 -54.16
C PHE A 14 -18.09 22.05 -52.98
N LEU A 15 -17.81 23.33 -52.73
CA LEU A 15 -17.01 23.77 -51.59
C LEU A 15 -17.64 23.32 -50.26
N VAL A 16 -18.95 23.54 -50.09
CA VAL A 16 -19.67 23.11 -48.88
C VAL A 16 -19.62 21.59 -48.72
N MET A 17 -19.87 20.82 -49.78
CA MET A 17 -19.77 19.35 -49.75
C MET A 17 -18.37 18.87 -49.38
N THR A 18 -17.30 19.53 -49.86
CA THR A 18 -15.93 19.15 -49.48
C THR A 18 -15.63 19.41 -48.01
N ILE A 19 -16.16 20.47 -47.41
CA ILE A 19 -15.96 20.76 -45.97
C ILE A 19 -16.62 19.68 -45.10
N PHE A 20 -17.81 19.20 -45.48
CA PHE A 20 -18.51 18.15 -44.73
C PHE A 20 -17.92 16.74 -44.90
N PHE A 21 -17.36 16.41 -46.08
CA PHE A 21 -16.76 15.09 -46.32
C PHE A 21 -15.35 14.91 -45.73
N PHE A 22 -14.58 15.99 -45.54
CA PHE A 22 -13.24 15.91 -44.94
C PHE A 22 -13.21 16.12 -43.42
N SER A 23 -14.34 16.47 -42.81
CA SER A 23 -14.50 16.49 -41.35
C SER A 23 -14.77 15.08 -40.82
N THR A 24 -13.87 14.13 -41.07
CA THR A 24 -13.85 12.90 -40.27
C THR A 24 -13.49 13.30 -38.83
N PRO A 25 -14.33 13.01 -37.83
CA PRO A 25 -13.94 13.24 -36.45
C PRO A 25 -12.67 12.43 -36.21
N LYS A 26 -11.57 13.11 -35.83
CA LYS A 26 -10.40 12.42 -35.30
C LYS A 26 -10.91 11.70 -34.06
N THR A 27 -11.12 10.40 -34.18
CA THR A 27 -11.24 9.52 -33.01
C THR A 27 -9.88 9.58 -32.35
N THR A 28 -9.69 10.59 -31.50
CA THR A 28 -8.64 10.57 -30.50
C THR A 28 -8.98 9.36 -29.65
N THR A 29 -8.33 8.24 -29.96
CA THR A 29 -8.24 7.10 -29.08
C THR A 29 -7.61 7.64 -27.81
N ILE A 30 -8.45 8.03 -26.85
CA ILE A 30 -8.04 8.32 -25.48
C ILE A 30 -7.46 7.00 -25.01
N ALA A 31 -6.13 6.91 -25.01
CA ALA A 31 -5.43 5.79 -24.41
C ALA A 31 -5.98 5.68 -22.99
N LEU A 32 -6.56 4.52 -22.65
CA LEU A 32 -7.06 4.33 -21.30
C LEU A 32 -5.89 4.60 -20.34
N PRO A 33 -6.06 5.47 -19.33
CA PRO A 33 -4.99 5.84 -18.43
C PRO A 33 -4.44 4.57 -17.77
N SER A 34 -3.16 4.29 -18.02
CA SER A 34 -2.50 3.09 -17.52
C SER A 34 -2.13 3.31 -16.05
N ILE A 35 -3.11 3.19 -15.16
CA ILE A 35 -2.85 3.25 -13.73
C ILE A 35 -2.07 1.99 -13.32
N ARG A 36 -0.76 2.09 -13.13
CA ARG A 36 0.01 1.00 -12.50
C ARG A 36 -0.27 1.02 -11.00
N VAL A 37 -0.44 -0.15 -10.41
CA VAL A 37 -0.71 -0.34 -8.97
C VAL A 37 0.24 -1.42 -8.46
N SER A 38 1.32 -1.07 -7.78
CA SER A 38 2.25 -2.07 -7.22
C SER A 38 1.87 -2.41 -5.80
N THR A 39 1.41 -3.64 -5.54
CA THR A 39 1.00 -4.09 -4.19
C THR A 39 2.16 -4.76 -3.43
N PHE A 40 2.46 -4.29 -2.22
CA PHE A 40 3.27 -5.05 -1.25
C PHE A 40 2.43 -5.34 -0.01
N THR A 41 2.30 -6.62 0.34
CA THR A 41 1.63 -7.04 1.57
C THR A 41 2.64 -7.11 2.70
N TYR A 42 2.49 -6.25 3.70
CA TYR A 42 3.28 -6.35 4.92
C TYR A 42 2.51 -7.15 5.97
N GLU A 43 3.13 -8.20 6.51
CA GLU A 43 2.63 -8.87 7.70
C GLU A 43 2.93 -8.00 8.92
N PRO A 44 1.92 -7.41 9.60
CA PRO A 44 2.18 -6.63 10.78
C PRO A 44 2.88 -7.54 11.82
N PRO A 45 3.97 -7.07 12.45
CA PRO A 45 4.69 -7.87 13.43
C PRO A 45 3.72 -8.33 14.52
N PRO A 46 3.82 -9.58 14.98
CA PRO A 46 2.92 -10.11 16.00
C PRO A 46 2.92 -9.16 17.21
N PRO A 47 1.75 -8.87 17.79
CA PRO A 47 1.65 -7.95 18.91
C PRO A 47 2.59 -8.44 20.01
N LYS A 48 3.59 -7.62 20.36
CA LYS A 48 4.48 -7.91 21.49
C LYS A 48 3.56 -8.13 22.70
N LYS A 49 3.58 -9.34 23.25
CA LYS A 49 2.90 -9.64 24.52
C LYS A 49 3.52 -8.72 25.57
N THR A 50 2.88 -7.59 25.84
CA THR A 50 3.18 -6.77 27.00
C THR A 50 2.82 -7.61 28.21
N ILE A 51 3.83 -8.24 28.81
CA ILE A 51 3.72 -8.83 30.14
C ILE A 51 3.55 -7.63 31.07
N ILE A 52 2.30 -7.32 31.41
CA ILE A 52 1.97 -6.36 32.46
C ILE A 52 2.42 -7.04 33.76
N ALA A 53 3.64 -6.75 34.20
CA ALA A 53 4.06 -7.05 35.55
C ALA A 53 3.15 -6.24 36.49
N ALA A 54 2.31 -6.94 37.24
CA ALA A 54 1.46 -6.35 38.25
C ALA A 54 2.34 -5.65 39.31
N THR A 55 2.32 -4.32 39.30
CA THR A 55 2.89 -3.49 40.37
C THR A 55 1.98 -3.61 41.60
N PRO A 56 2.48 -4.03 42.78
CA PRO A 56 1.68 -4.02 44.00
C PRO A 56 1.46 -2.57 44.49
N PRO A 57 0.32 -2.27 45.13
CA PRO A 57 0.05 -0.94 45.64
C PRO A 57 0.80 -0.75 46.97
N ASN A 58 1.88 0.02 46.96
CA ASN A 58 2.57 0.37 48.20
C ASN A 58 2.10 1.73 48.72
N LYS A 59 1.51 1.70 49.91
CA LYS A 59 1.02 2.85 50.68
C LYS A 59 2.20 3.74 51.11
N ALA A 60 1.99 5.05 51.09
CA ALA A 60 2.79 6.00 51.87
C ALA A 60 2.56 5.76 53.38
N PRO A 61 3.54 6.08 54.26
CA PRO A 61 3.55 7.45 54.78
C PRO A 61 4.95 8.05 54.98
N ALA A 62 4.90 9.31 55.41
CA ALA A 62 5.93 10.34 55.53
C ALA A 62 7.12 10.07 56.49
N VAL A 63 8.05 11.04 56.45
CA VAL A 63 8.87 11.61 57.54
C VAL A 63 10.40 11.51 57.31
N ALA A 64 11.02 12.68 57.49
CA ALA A 64 12.41 13.03 57.27
C ALA A 64 13.44 12.28 58.13
N LYS A 65 14.66 12.12 57.60
CA LYS A 65 15.94 12.43 58.29
C LYS A 65 17.15 12.28 57.35
N LYS A 66 17.98 13.32 57.32
CA LYS A 66 19.33 13.38 56.72
C LYS A 66 20.32 12.56 57.55
N THR A 67 21.21 11.77 56.92
CA THR A 67 22.60 11.45 57.38
C THR A 67 23.37 10.60 56.33
N PRO A 68 24.71 10.43 56.40
CA PRO A 68 25.62 10.75 55.29
C PRO A 68 26.22 9.55 54.54
N ALA A 69 26.85 9.89 53.42
CA ALA A 69 27.49 9.03 52.43
C ALA A 69 28.47 8.00 53.01
N LYS A 70 28.22 6.72 52.69
CA LYS A 70 29.20 5.63 52.81
C LYS A 70 29.87 5.36 51.46
N LYS A 71 31.19 5.40 51.51
CA LYS A 71 32.20 5.06 50.49
C LYS A 71 31.90 3.73 49.77
N PRO A 72 31.95 3.65 48.43
CA PRO A 72 31.85 2.38 47.71
C PRO A 72 33.15 1.57 47.83
N LEU A 73 33.06 0.31 48.26
CA LEU A 73 34.13 -0.67 48.04
C LEU A 73 34.11 -1.14 46.57
N PRO A 74 35.27 -1.45 45.97
CA PRO A 74 35.34 -2.03 44.64
C PRO A 74 34.83 -3.48 44.62
N PRO A 75 34.02 -3.87 43.63
CA PRO A 75 33.57 -5.26 43.46
C PRO A 75 34.68 -6.16 42.90
N LYS A 76 34.83 -7.32 43.54
CA LYS A 76 35.68 -8.46 43.17
C LYS A 76 35.40 -8.92 41.73
N PRO A 77 36.42 -9.17 40.87
CA PRO A 77 36.22 -9.67 39.51
C PRO A 77 35.74 -11.13 39.52
N LYS A 78 34.62 -11.41 38.84
CA LYS A 78 34.12 -12.77 38.57
C LYS A 78 34.93 -13.44 37.44
N PRO A 79 35.05 -14.79 37.43
CA PRO A 79 35.84 -15.53 36.45
C PRO A 79 35.16 -15.56 35.07
N LYS A 80 35.95 -15.35 34.01
CA LYS A 80 35.52 -15.51 32.61
C LYS A 80 35.23 -17.00 32.31
N PRO A 81 34.08 -17.34 31.70
CA PRO A 81 33.83 -18.69 31.18
C PRO A 81 34.67 -18.93 29.90
N LYS A 82 35.17 -20.16 29.74
CA LYS A 82 36.03 -20.60 28.64
C LYS A 82 35.21 -20.80 27.35
N ALA A 83 35.80 -20.45 26.21
CA ALA A 83 35.16 -20.33 24.90
C ALA A 83 34.97 -21.65 24.11
N SER A 84 35.00 -22.83 24.75
CA SER A 84 35.06 -24.11 24.03
C SER A 84 33.74 -24.84 23.80
N ASP A 85 32.63 -24.48 24.48
CA ASP A 85 31.38 -25.27 24.41
C ASP A 85 30.28 -24.69 23.51
N VAL A 86 30.49 -23.53 22.89
CA VAL A 86 29.45 -22.86 22.08
C VAL A 86 29.29 -23.49 20.68
N LEU A 87 30.27 -24.28 20.21
CA LEU A 87 30.26 -24.81 18.84
C LEU A 87 29.40 -26.08 18.66
N ALA A 88 29.15 -26.85 19.72
CA ALA A 88 28.39 -28.10 19.63
C ALA A 88 26.86 -27.87 19.59
N GLU A 89 26.37 -26.76 20.15
CA GLU A 89 24.94 -26.49 20.27
C GLU A 89 24.33 -25.87 19.00
N VAL A 90 25.15 -25.26 18.13
CA VAL A 90 24.67 -24.66 16.87
C VAL A 90 24.29 -25.74 15.83
N LYS A 91 24.97 -26.89 15.81
CA LYS A 91 24.68 -27.96 14.83
C LYS A 91 23.36 -28.69 15.08
N LYS A 92 22.85 -28.73 16.31
CA LYS A 92 21.61 -29.44 16.64
C LYS A 92 20.35 -28.67 16.21
N ASN A 93 20.45 -27.36 15.97
CA ASN A 93 19.30 -26.52 15.61
C ASN A 93 19.07 -26.36 14.10
N LEU A 94 19.96 -26.84 13.23
CA LEU A 94 19.75 -26.77 11.78
C LEU A 94 18.80 -27.84 11.21
N GLN A 95 18.53 -28.93 11.93
CA GLN A 95 17.68 -30.03 11.44
C GLN A 95 16.17 -29.81 11.58
N LYS A 96 15.72 -28.63 12.02
CA LYS A 96 14.29 -28.28 12.15
C LYS A 96 13.76 -27.32 11.07
N ILE A 97 14.52 -27.08 10.00
CA ILE A 97 14.18 -26.05 8.99
C ILE A 97 13.54 -26.67 7.72
N ASP A 98 13.42 -27.99 7.62
CA ASP A 98 12.78 -28.66 6.46
C ASP A 98 11.24 -28.60 6.42
N SER A 99 10.61 -27.69 7.19
CA SER A 99 9.18 -27.33 7.02
C SER A 99 8.98 -26.16 6.04
N ALA A 100 9.86 -26.02 5.05
CA ALA A 100 9.87 -24.93 4.06
C ALA A 100 9.07 -25.23 2.76
N SER A 101 8.01 -26.05 2.82
CA SER A 101 7.18 -26.36 1.63
C SER A 101 5.85 -25.59 1.56
N THR A 102 5.48 -24.81 2.57
CA THR A 102 4.21 -24.04 2.59
C THR A 102 4.33 -22.61 2.05
N THR A 103 5.54 -22.07 1.87
CA THR A 103 5.74 -20.65 1.49
C THR A 103 5.38 -20.35 0.04
N LYS A 104 5.66 -21.26 -0.91
CA LYS A 104 5.39 -21.04 -2.35
C LYS A 104 3.89 -20.97 -2.69
N LYS A 105 3.02 -21.64 -1.92
CA LYS A 105 1.58 -21.69 -2.19
C LYS A 105 0.84 -20.43 -1.72
N VAL A 106 1.34 -19.80 -0.66
CA VAL A 106 0.75 -18.56 -0.11
C VAL A 106 1.07 -17.38 -1.01
N GLU A 107 2.30 -17.29 -1.52
CA GLU A 107 2.74 -16.20 -2.38
C GLU A 107 1.93 -16.13 -3.69
N ALA A 108 1.67 -17.28 -4.33
CA ALA A 108 0.89 -17.36 -5.57
C ALA A 108 -0.56 -16.84 -5.42
N LYS A 109 -1.22 -17.09 -4.29
CA LYS A 109 -2.59 -16.62 -4.04
C LYS A 109 -2.63 -15.12 -3.71
N THR A 110 -1.63 -14.61 -3.00
CA THR A 110 -1.51 -13.17 -2.72
C THR A 110 -1.33 -12.38 -4.00
N VAL A 111 -0.52 -12.89 -4.94
CA VAL A 111 -0.36 -12.30 -6.28
C VAL A 111 -1.68 -12.27 -7.04
N ALA A 112 -2.50 -13.33 -6.98
CA ALA A 112 -3.80 -13.36 -7.64
C ALA A 112 -4.77 -12.30 -7.07
N TYR A 113 -4.83 -12.14 -5.74
CA TYR A 113 -5.68 -11.12 -5.12
C TYR A 113 -5.20 -9.69 -5.46
N ALA A 114 -3.89 -9.48 -5.44
CA ALA A 114 -3.29 -8.22 -5.85
C ALA A 114 -3.74 -7.83 -7.27
N THR A 115 -3.70 -8.74 -8.24
CA THR A 115 -4.16 -8.46 -9.61
C THR A 115 -5.62 -8.02 -9.66
N ILE A 116 -6.51 -8.69 -8.92
CA ILE A 116 -7.93 -8.32 -8.86
C ILE A 116 -8.10 -6.94 -8.21
N LEU A 117 -7.36 -6.67 -7.13
CA LEU A 117 -7.37 -5.38 -6.46
C LEU A 117 -6.91 -4.25 -7.40
N MET A 118 -5.80 -4.47 -8.11
CA MET A 118 -5.29 -3.53 -9.12
C MET A 118 -6.35 -3.22 -10.18
N GLN A 119 -6.95 -4.26 -10.77
CA GLN A 119 -7.97 -4.12 -11.80
C GLN A 119 -9.19 -3.33 -11.31
N ARG A 120 -9.64 -3.61 -10.08
CA ARG A 120 -10.77 -2.90 -9.48
C ARG A 120 -10.44 -1.41 -9.28
N LEU A 121 -9.26 -1.11 -8.74
CA LEU A 121 -8.82 0.26 -8.52
C LEU A 121 -8.65 1.01 -9.85
N GLN A 122 -8.04 0.39 -10.86
CA GLN A 122 -7.92 0.95 -12.21
C GLN A 122 -9.27 1.33 -12.81
N SER A 123 -10.29 0.48 -12.64
CA SER A 123 -11.63 0.74 -13.18
C SER A 123 -12.43 1.79 -12.39
N SER A 124 -12.05 2.08 -11.15
CA SER A 124 -12.83 2.93 -10.24
C SER A 124 -12.19 4.29 -9.98
N LEU A 125 -10.88 4.41 -10.18
CA LEU A 125 -10.12 5.63 -9.93
C LEU A 125 -9.90 6.38 -11.23
N ASN A 126 -10.15 7.68 -11.21
CA ASN A 126 -9.81 8.57 -12.31
C ASN A 126 -9.06 9.78 -11.74
N LEU A 127 -7.73 9.76 -11.88
CA LEU A 127 -6.89 10.79 -11.28
C LEU A 127 -7.08 12.11 -12.04
N PRO A 128 -7.30 13.24 -11.33
CA PRO A 128 -7.53 14.53 -11.97
C PRO A 128 -6.28 15.11 -12.62
N GLU A 129 -5.08 14.75 -12.16
CA GLU A 129 -3.80 15.27 -12.66
C GLU A 129 -2.79 14.17 -12.97
N GLU A 130 -1.79 14.51 -13.78
CA GLU A 130 -0.60 13.67 -13.99
C GLU A 130 0.25 13.58 -12.72
N GLY A 131 0.77 12.39 -12.44
CA GLY A 131 1.70 12.20 -11.34
C GLY A 131 1.57 10.85 -10.65
N ASN A 132 2.44 10.69 -9.64
CA ASN A 132 2.60 9.46 -8.89
C ASN A 132 2.25 9.67 -7.42
N VAL A 133 1.41 8.80 -6.88
CA VAL A 133 1.03 8.78 -5.47
C VAL A 133 1.29 7.40 -4.89
N LYS A 134 2.19 7.31 -3.93
CA LYS A 134 2.44 6.11 -3.14
C LYS A 134 1.67 6.20 -1.82
N LEU A 135 0.89 5.18 -1.51
CA LEU A 135 0.03 5.13 -0.33
C LEU A 135 -0.01 3.75 0.31
N GLU A 136 -0.39 3.72 1.58
CA GLU A 136 -0.78 2.53 2.32
C GLU A 136 -2.31 2.48 2.42
N LEU A 137 -2.87 1.34 2.06
CA LEU A 137 -4.29 1.06 2.12
C LEU A 137 -4.53 -0.04 3.16
N GLU A 138 -5.30 0.29 4.20
CA GLU A 138 -5.73 -0.68 5.19
C GLU A 138 -7.09 -1.24 4.81
N LEU A 139 -7.16 -2.55 4.65
CA LEU A 139 -8.31 -3.29 4.16
C LEU A 139 -8.76 -4.32 5.18
N ARG A 140 -10.07 -4.36 5.43
CA ARG A 140 -10.69 -5.38 6.27
C ARG A 140 -11.03 -6.62 5.45
N ALA A 141 -11.14 -7.79 6.09
CA ALA A 141 -11.51 -9.07 5.47
C ALA A 141 -12.76 -9.03 4.55
N ASP A 142 -13.69 -8.11 4.80
CA ASP A 142 -14.93 -7.86 4.04
C ASP A 142 -14.76 -6.90 2.85
N GLY A 143 -13.52 -6.61 2.46
CA GLY A 143 -13.22 -5.70 1.35
C GLY A 143 -13.50 -4.23 1.64
N LYS A 144 -13.81 -3.85 2.89
CA LYS A 144 -14.00 -2.45 3.28
C LYS A 144 -12.66 -1.78 3.57
N VAL A 145 -12.45 -0.59 3.02
CA VAL A 145 -11.28 0.25 3.32
C VAL A 145 -11.46 0.86 4.70
N MET A 146 -10.44 0.70 5.54
CA MET A 146 -10.40 1.21 6.92
C MET A 146 -9.59 2.49 7.05
N GLY A 147 -8.53 2.61 6.26
CA GLY A 147 -7.63 3.75 6.32
C GLY A 147 -6.84 3.87 5.03
N VAL A 148 -6.49 5.11 4.72
CA VAL A 148 -5.62 5.47 3.61
C VAL A 148 -4.56 6.36 4.21
N LYS A 149 -3.29 6.08 3.90
CA LYS A 149 -2.16 6.87 4.35
C LYS A 149 -1.25 7.17 3.18
N ILE A 150 -1.14 8.42 2.79
CA ILE A 150 -0.24 8.84 1.73
C ILE A 150 1.21 8.76 2.26
N LEU A 151 2.05 8.00 1.57
CA LEU A 151 3.48 7.86 1.88
C LEU A 151 4.31 8.87 1.10
N GLN A 152 4.00 9.07 -0.17
CA GLN A 152 4.71 9.99 -1.06
C GLN A 152 3.75 10.46 -2.15
N THR A 153 3.78 11.75 -2.49
CA THR A 153 2.98 12.28 -3.59
C THR A 153 3.75 13.31 -4.41
N HIS A 154 3.51 13.32 -5.71
CA HIS A 154 3.93 14.38 -6.63
C HIS A 154 2.80 15.38 -6.94
N SER A 155 1.54 15.04 -6.67
CA SER A 155 0.38 15.93 -6.84
C SER A 155 -0.51 15.88 -5.60
N GLU A 156 -0.71 17.04 -4.97
CA GLU A 156 -1.60 17.16 -3.80
C GLU A 156 -3.07 16.95 -4.18
N LEU A 157 -3.47 17.32 -5.39
CA LEU A 157 -4.84 17.12 -5.87
C LEU A 157 -5.15 15.63 -6.03
N ASN A 158 -4.21 14.85 -6.59
CA ASN A 158 -4.33 13.39 -6.66
C ASN A 158 -4.36 12.76 -5.27
N ALA A 159 -3.55 13.24 -4.33
CA ALA A 159 -3.53 12.72 -2.96
C ALA A 159 -4.88 12.94 -2.26
N ARG A 160 -5.43 14.16 -2.31
CA ARG A 160 -6.76 14.47 -1.74
C ARG A 160 -7.87 13.65 -2.40
N TYR A 161 -7.86 13.56 -3.73
CA TYR A 161 -8.81 12.74 -4.47
C TYR A 161 -8.80 11.27 -3.99
N LEU A 162 -7.61 10.69 -3.80
CA LEU A 162 -7.48 9.31 -3.34
C LEU A 162 -7.95 9.14 -1.88
N GLU A 163 -7.65 10.09 -1.00
CA GLU A 163 -8.13 10.08 0.39
C GLU A 163 -9.65 10.16 0.50
N GLU A 164 -10.31 10.91 -0.40
CA GLU A 164 -11.77 11.03 -0.42
C GLU A 164 -12.45 9.81 -1.07
N ILE A 165 -11.92 9.32 -2.19
CA ILE A 165 -12.57 8.27 -2.98
C ILE A 165 -12.29 6.87 -2.41
N LEU A 166 -11.06 6.54 -2.04
CA LEU A 166 -10.71 5.17 -1.62
C LEU A 166 -11.57 4.63 -0.46
N PRO A 167 -11.90 5.39 0.60
CA PRO A 167 -12.76 4.92 1.68
C PRO A 167 -14.20 4.62 1.26
N THR A 168 -14.66 5.23 0.15
CA THR A 168 -16.01 5.01 -0.39
C THR A 168 -16.10 3.78 -1.28
N LEU A 169 -14.96 3.28 -1.76
CA LEU A 169 -14.92 2.11 -2.64
C LEU A 169 -15.17 0.82 -1.87
N SER A 170 -15.97 -0.05 -2.46
CA SER A 170 -16.09 -1.45 -2.05
C SER A 170 -15.14 -2.30 -2.89
N LEU A 171 -14.17 -2.91 -2.19
CA LEU A 171 -13.20 -3.81 -2.79
C LEU A 171 -13.64 -5.27 -2.61
N PRO A 172 -13.10 -6.20 -3.42
CA PRO A 172 -13.46 -7.62 -3.33
C PRO A 172 -13.10 -8.18 -1.96
N ASN A 173 -13.93 -9.10 -1.45
CA ASN A 173 -13.62 -9.79 -0.21
C ASN A 173 -12.36 -10.65 -0.37
N PHE A 174 -11.62 -10.78 0.72
CA PHE A 174 -10.51 -11.73 0.77
C PHE A 174 -11.05 -13.15 0.66
N VAL A 175 -10.36 -14.01 -0.10
CA VAL A 175 -10.74 -15.42 -0.29
C VAL A 175 -9.58 -16.32 0.14
N GLY A 176 -9.92 -17.47 0.74
CA GLY A 176 -8.93 -18.47 1.15
C GLY A 176 -8.06 -18.00 2.32
N ASP A 177 -6.74 -18.14 2.18
CA ASP A 177 -5.78 -18.02 3.28
C ASP A 177 -5.66 -16.58 3.82
N LEU A 178 -6.15 -15.58 3.06
CA LEU A 178 -6.19 -14.18 3.47
C LEU A 178 -7.38 -13.88 4.41
N GLN A 179 -8.43 -14.71 4.45
CA GLN A 179 -9.57 -14.50 5.37
C GLN A 179 -9.21 -14.65 6.84
N GLY A 180 -8.11 -15.35 7.16
CA GLY A 180 -7.70 -15.58 8.55
C GLY A 180 -7.29 -14.31 9.30
N ARG A 181 -7.04 -13.19 8.60
CA ARG A 181 -6.62 -11.92 9.22
C ARG A 181 -7.73 -10.89 9.15
N LYS A 182 -7.91 -10.14 10.24
CA LYS A 182 -8.94 -9.10 10.34
C LYS A 182 -8.64 -7.89 9.45
N ILE A 183 -7.37 -7.51 9.34
CA ILE A 183 -6.88 -6.32 8.63
C ILE A 183 -5.65 -6.70 7.82
N HIS A 184 -5.58 -6.21 6.60
CA HIS A 184 -4.46 -6.33 5.67
C HIS A 184 -4.00 -4.94 5.26
N ILE A 185 -2.69 -4.74 5.16
CA ILE A 185 -2.11 -3.47 4.73
C ILE A 185 -1.42 -3.68 3.39
N PHE A 186 -1.79 -2.85 2.42
CA PHE A 186 -1.22 -2.86 1.08
C PHE A 186 -0.51 -1.54 0.83
N THR A 187 0.76 -1.59 0.49
CA THR A 187 1.42 -0.43 -0.12
C THR A 187 1.12 -0.46 -1.61
N LEU A 188 0.59 0.64 -2.15
CA LEU A 188 0.21 0.83 -3.55
C LEU A 188 0.91 2.07 -4.08
N THR A 189 1.41 2.01 -5.32
CA THR A 189 1.78 3.22 -6.07
C THR A 189 0.78 3.37 -7.19
N VAL A 190 0.07 4.50 -7.24
CA VAL A 190 -0.92 4.86 -8.26
C VAL A 190 -0.29 5.91 -9.16
N CYS A 191 -0.26 5.63 -10.46
CA CYS A 191 0.36 6.50 -11.47
C CYS A 191 -0.70 6.95 -12.48
N HIS A 192 -0.64 8.20 -12.93
CA HIS A 192 -1.36 8.67 -14.11
C HIS A 192 -0.35 9.19 -15.12
N ASP A 193 -0.11 8.40 -16.16
CA ASP A 193 0.73 8.73 -17.30
C ASP A 193 -0.20 9.04 -18.49
N ASN A 194 0.01 10.19 -19.14
CA ASN A 194 -0.76 10.67 -20.30
C ASN A 194 -0.08 10.26 -21.62
#